data_AF-A0A836TFF3-F1
#
_entry.id   AF-A0A836TFF3-F1
#
_cell.length_a   1.000
_cell.length_b   1.000
_cell.length_c   1.000
_cell.angle_alpha   90.00
_cell.angle_beta   90.00
_cell.angle_gamma   90.00
#
_symmetry.space_group_name_H-M   'P 1'
#
loop_
_entity.id
_entity.type
_entity.pdbx_description
1 polymer ?
#
loop_
_entity_poly.entity_id
_entity_poly.type
_entity_poly.pdbx_seq_one_letter_code
_entity_poly.pdbx_strand_id
1 'polypeptide(L)' 'MSTTTMVGFLAGFLTTISFLPQVVKTWKSRSASDLSLGMFSVFSVGVMFWLVYGFLIQEPPIIF' A
#
# COMPACT_ATOMS: atom_id res chain seq x y z
N MET A 1 12.09 19.24 -5.62
CA MET A 1 11.05 18.57 -4.80
C MET A 1 11.13 19.14 -3.40
N SER A 2 9.98 19.39 -2.75
CA SER A 2 9.98 19.79 -1.34
C SER A 2 10.33 18.60 -0.44
N THR A 3 10.78 18.86 0.79
CA THR A 3 11.01 17.83 1.80
C THR A 3 9.75 16.98 2.01
N THR A 4 8.57 17.61 2.05
CA THR A 4 7.27 16.94 2.19
C THR A 4 7.03 15.94 1.06
N THR A 5 7.29 16.32 -0.20
CA THR A 5 7.12 15.42 -1.35
C THR A 5 8.06 14.21 -1.27
N MET A 6 9.32 14.42 -0.87
CA MET A 6 10.28 13.33 -0.72
C MET A 6 9.90 12.35 0.39
N VAL A 7 9.45 12.88 1.54
CA VAL A 7 8.94 12.06 2.65
C VAL A 7 7.69 11.29 2.21
N GLY A 8 6.79 11.91 1.46
CA GLY A 8 5.61 11.24 0.90
C GLY A 8 5.96 10.04 0.04
N PHE A 9 6.87 10.21 -0.93
CA PHE A 9 7.29 9.11 -1.79
C PHE A 9 7.99 7.99 -1.01
N LEU A 10 8.84 8.35 -0.05
CA LEU A 10 9.49 7.36 0.81
C LEU A 10 8.47 6.60 1.67
N ALA A 11 7.46 7.29 2.20
CA ALA A 11 6.38 6.66 2.96
C ALA A 11 5.56 5.70 2.10
N GLY A 12 5.18 6.10 0.87
CA GLY A 12 4.49 5.24 -0.09
C GLY A 12 5.32 4.01 -0.47
N PHE A 13 6.62 4.20 -0.74
CA PHE A 13 7.54 3.10 -1.04
C PHE A 13 7.67 2.12 0.12
N LEU A 14 7.90 2.61 1.34
CA LEU A 14 8.09 1.77 2.52
C LEU A 14 6.83 0.99 2.89
N THR A 15 5.65 1.61 2.81
CA THR A 15 4.39 0.92 3.07
C THR A 15 4.09 -0.12 2.00
N THR A 16 4.36 0.16 0.73
CA THR A 16 4.17 -0.80 -0.38
C THR A 16 5.13 -2.00 -0.27
N ILE A 17 6.43 -1.75 -0.08
CA ILE A 17 7.43 -2.83 -0.01
C ILE A 17 7.25 -3.69 1.25
N SER A 18 6.60 -3.17 2.30
CA SER A 18 6.35 -3.93 3.55
C SER A 18 5.50 -5.19 3.34
N PHE A 19 4.69 -5.25 2.27
CA PHE A 19 3.91 -6.44 1.92
C PHE A 19 4.73 -7.53 1.21
N LEU A 20 5.87 -7.16 0.61
CA LEU A 20 6.68 -8.09 -0.18
C LEU A 20 7.16 -9.32 0.61
N PRO A 21 7.68 -9.20 1.84
CA PRO A 21 8.06 -10.36 2.64
C PRO A 21 6.89 -11.32 2.88
N GLN A 22 5.69 -10.80 3.12
CA GLN A 22 4.50 -11.62 3.35
C GLN A 22 4.05 -12.31 2.06
N VAL A 23 4.08 -11.63 0.91
CA VAL A 23 3.80 -12.24 -0.40
C VAL A 23 4.79 -13.37 -0.69
N VAL A 24 6.08 -13.14 -0.47
CA VAL A 24 7.12 -14.15 -0.65
C VAL A 24 6.90 -15.35 0.27
N LYS A 25 6.54 -15.12 1.54
CA LYS A 25 6.22 -16.19 2.50
C LYS A 25 5.04 -17.03 2.01
N THR A 26 3.92 -16.40 1.66
CA THR A 26 2.70 -17.07 1.15
C THR A 26 2.99 -17.86 -0.14
N TRP A 27 3.79 -17.30 -1.05
CA TRP A 27 4.18 -17.97 -2.28
C TRP A 27 5.05 -19.21 -2.03
N LYS A 28 6.02 -19.09 -1.12
CA LYS A 28 6.93 -20.20 -0.75
C LYS A 28 6.21 -21.30 0.02
N SER A 29 5.33 -20.94 0.96
CA SER A 29 4.56 -21.90 1.76
C SER A 29 3.39 -22.53 0.99
N ARG A 30 3.00 -21.94 -0.14
CA ARG A 30 1.79 -22.30 -0.91
C ARG A 30 0.51 -22.28 -0.07
N SER A 31 0.51 -21.52 1.04
CA SER A 31 -0.63 -21.38 1.93
C SER A 31 -0.87 -19.92 2.30
N ALA A 32 -2.13 -19.50 2.17
CA ALA A 32 -2.66 -18.23 2.63
C ALA A 32 -3.62 -18.41 3.82
N SER A 33 -3.64 -19.59 4.47
CA SER A 33 -4.58 -19.93 5.55
C SER A 33 -4.58 -18.94 6.71
N ASP A 34 -3.42 -18.34 6.97
CA ASP A 34 -3.22 -17.46 8.12
C ASP A 34 -3.54 -15.99 7.79
N LEU A 35 -3.92 -15.70 6.52
CA LEU A 35 -4.26 -14.36 6.08
C LEU A 35 -5.77 -14.12 6.24
N SER A 36 -6.11 -13.06 6.97
CA SER A 36 -7.49 -12.60 7.08
C SER A 36 -7.93 -11.92 5.77
N LEU A 37 -8.80 -12.59 5.01
CA LEU A 37 -9.42 -12.01 3.82
C LEU A 37 -10.14 -10.70 4.13
N GLY A 38 -10.85 -10.63 5.26
CA GLY A 38 -11.55 -9.41 5.68
C GLY A 38 -10.60 -8.24 5.89
N MET A 39 -9.43 -8.46 6.48
CA MET A 39 -8.40 -7.42 6.63
C MET A 39 -7.93 -6.91 5.26
N PHE A 40 -7.59 -7.81 4.33
CA PHE A 40 -7.16 -7.43 2.99
C PHE A 40 -8.26 -6.69 2.22
N SER A 41 -9.52 -7.13 2.30
CA SER A 41 -10.64 -6.47 1.63
C SER A 41 -10.84 -5.04 2.12
N VAL A 42 -10.86 -4.83 3.45
CA VAL A 42 -10.99 -3.48 4.03
C VAL A 42 -9.79 -2.61 3.65
N PHE A 43 -8.57 -3.16 3.73
CA PHE A 43 -7.36 -2.45 3.33
C PHE A 43 -7.39 -2.04 1.84
N SER A 44 -7.77 -2.94 0.93
CA SER A 44 -7.87 -2.65 -0.50
C SER A 44 -8.89 -1.56 -0.82
N VAL A 45 -10.06 -1.58 -0.17
CA VAL A 45 -11.06 -0.51 -0.31
C VAL A 45 -10.52 0.81 0.24
N GLY A 46 -9.82 0.78 1.38
CA GLY A 46 -9.14 1.95 1.93
C GLY A 46 -8.10 2.54 0.98
N VAL A 47 -7.26 1.71 0.36
CA VAL A 47 -6.26 2.14 -0.64
C VAL A 47 -6.96 2.75 -1.86
N MET A 48 -8.08 2.17 -2.33
CA MET A 48 -8.87 2.75 -3.42
C MET A 48 -9.38 4.15 -3.07
N PHE A 49 -9.88 4.35 -1.84
CA PHE A 49 -10.30 5.68 -1.39
C PHE A 49 -9.13 6.65 -1.23
N TRP A 50 -7.97 6.19 -0.75
CA TRP A 50 -6.75 7.01 -0.73
C TRP A 50 -6.31 7.44 -2.12
N LEU A 51 -6.40 6.55 -3.13
CA LEU A 51 -6.08 6.89 -4.51
C LEU A 51 -7.05 7.94 -5.07
N VAL A 52 -8.36 7.76 -4.87
CA VAL A 52 -9.37 8.78 -5.24
C VAL A 52 -9.07 10.10 -4.54
N TYR A 53 -8.79 10.07 -3.24
CA TYR A 53 -8.43 11.26 -2.47
C TYR A 53 -7.17 11.94 -3.02
N GLY A 54 -6.12 11.18 -3.35
CA GLY A 54 -4.88 11.66 -3.95
C GLY A 54 -5.14 12.40 -5.26
N PHE A 55 -5.98 11.86 -6.15
CA PHE A 55 -6.41 12.55 -7.36
C PHE A 55 -7.20 13.84 -7.07
N LEU A 56 -8.09 13.83 -6.09
CA LEU A 56 -8.88 15.02 -5.73
C LEU A 56 -7.99 16.17 -5.22
N ILE A 57 -6.93 15.86 -4.48
CA ILE A 57 -6.00 16.87 -3.95
C ILE A 57 -4.75 17.09 -4.83
N GLN A 58 -4.64 16.38 -5.96
CA GLN A 58 -3.50 16.44 -6.87
C GLN A 58 -2.14 16.22 -6.17
N GLU A 59 -2.06 15.24 -5.25
CA GLU A 59 -0.82 14.91 -4.51
C GLU A 59 -0.12 13.66 -5.09
N PRO A 60 0.97 13.84 -5.89
CA PRO A 60 1.67 12.73 -6.53
C PRO A 60 2.14 11.62 -5.58
N PRO A 61 2.65 11.88 -4.36
CA PRO A 61 3.11 10.82 -3.46
C PRO A 61 2.03 9.86 -2.97
N ILE A 62 0.75 10.23 -3.11
CA ILE A 62 -0.39 9.36 -2.79
C ILE A 62 -0.82 8.56 -4.03
N ILE A 63 -0.62 9.12 -5.22
CA ILE A 63 -1.07 8.55 -6.49
C ILE A 63 -0.04 7.54 -7.05
N PHE A 64 1.25 7.86 -6.93
CA PHE A 64 2.36 7.17 -7.61
C PHE A 64 3.38 6.59 -6.63
#